data_AF-A0A7X5SC15-F1
#
_entry.id   AF-A0A7X5SC15-F1
#
_cell.length_a   1.000
_cell.length_b   1.000
_cell.length_c   1.000
_cell.angle_alpha   90.00
_cell.angle_beta   90.00
_cell.angle_gamma   90.00
#
_symmetry.space_group_name_H-M   'P 1'
#
loop_
_entity.id
_entity.type
_entity.pdbx_description
1 polymer ?
#
loop_
_entity_poly.entity_id
_entity_poly.type
_entity_poly.pdbx_seq_one_letter_code
_entity_poly.pdbx_strand_id
1 'polypeptide(L)'
;PFDHLDSTKVIPEELVPLQIVGRMVLDRWPDNFFAETEQVAYCPANIVPGIDFSNDPLLQGRLFSYLDTQLSRLGGPNFHQIPVNAPKCPFANNQRDGHMQMGVPKGRVAYEPS
;
A
#
# COMPACT_ATOMS: atom_id res chain seq x y z
N PRO A 1 14.14 -28.42 11.22
CA PRO A 1 14.57 -27.02 11.01
C PRO A 1 13.98 -26.48 9.70
N PHE A 2 13.34 -25.31 9.73
CA PHE A 2 12.79 -24.63 8.55
C PHE A 2 13.45 -23.25 8.43
N ASP A 3 13.46 -22.70 7.21
CA ASP A 3 13.81 -21.30 7.00
C ASP A 3 12.58 -20.43 7.25
N HIS A 4 12.73 -19.37 8.05
CA HIS A 4 11.67 -18.41 8.31
C HIS A 4 11.38 -17.52 7.08
N LEU A 5 12.25 -17.52 6.08
CA LEU A 5 12.08 -16.85 4.79
C LEU A 5 11.36 -17.71 3.73
N ASP A 6 11.10 -18.98 4.02
CA ASP A 6 10.36 -19.88 3.12
C ASP A 6 8.85 -19.72 3.33
N SER A 7 8.20 -19.00 2.41
CA SER A 7 6.74 -18.76 2.40
C SER A 7 5.87 -20.00 2.29
N THR A 8 6.45 -21.19 2.06
CA THR A 8 5.71 -22.46 2.07
C THR A 8 5.63 -23.09 3.47
N LYS A 9 6.24 -22.48 4.48
CA LYS A 9 6.30 -23.00 5.86
C LYS A 9 5.49 -22.15 6.82
N VAL A 10 5.00 -22.79 7.88
CA VAL A 10 4.29 -22.14 9.00
C VAL A 10 5.15 -22.30 10.25
N ILE A 11 5.21 -21.26 11.09
CA ILE A 11 5.82 -21.32 12.42
C ILE A 11 4.80 -21.94 13.38
N PRO A 12 5.05 -23.13 13.95
CA PRO A 12 4.14 -23.75 14.91
C PRO A 12 4.01 -22.90 16.18
N GLU A 13 2.77 -22.74 16.68
CA GLU A 13 2.49 -21.94 17.88
C GLU A 13 3.10 -22.54 19.16
N GLU A 14 3.38 -23.85 19.17
CA GLU A 14 4.09 -24.52 20.27
C GLU A 14 5.55 -24.06 20.39
N LEU A 15 6.15 -23.57 19.28
CA LEU A 15 7.50 -23.03 19.26
C LEU A 15 7.52 -21.53 19.55
N VAL A 16 6.57 -20.79 18.95
CA VAL A 16 6.46 -19.34 19.12
C VAL A 16 5.00 -19.00 19.42
N PRO A 17 4.64 -18.73 20.68
CA PRO A 17 3.26 -18.48 21.05
C PRO A 17 2.76 -17.14 20.52
N LEU A 18 1.46 -17.09 20.18
CA LEU A 18 0.81 -15.88 19.69
C LEU A 18 0.79 -14.78 20.75
N GLN A 19 1.21 -13.58 20.37
CA GLN A 19 1.08 -12.36 21.18
C GLN A 19 -0.05 -11.49 20.63
N ILE A 20 -1.07 -11.21 21.45
CA ILE A 20 -2.22 -10.40 21.04
C ILE A 20 -1.82 -8.92 21.05
N VAL A 21 -1.93 -8.25 19.90
CA VAL A 21 -1.55 -6.83 19.72
C VAL A 21 -2.75 -5.89 19.77
N GLY A 22 -3.92 -6.31 19.29
CA GLY A 22 -5.10 -5.44 19.20
C GLY A 22 -6.33 -6.12 18.60
N ARG A 23 -7.36 -5.31 18.24
CA ARG A 23 -8.64 -5.78 17.68
C ARG A 23 -9.04 -4.97 16.46
N MET A 24 -9.42 -5.65 15.38
CA MET A 24 -10.06 -5.07 14.19
C MET A 24 -11.55 -5.40 14.20
N VAL A 25 -12.41 -4.43 13.88
CA VAL A 25 -13.87 -4.60 13.78
C VAL A 25 -14.34 -4.02 12.45
N LEU A 26 -15.15 -4.79 11.71
CA LEU A 26 -15.81 -4.34 10.48
C LEU A 26 -17.28 -4.08 10.81
N ASP A 27 -17.68 -2.81 10.84
CA ASP A 27 -19.00 -2.36 11.33
C ASP A 27 -19.81 -1.55 10.31
N ARG A 28 -19.30 -1.38 9.08
CA ARG A 28 -19.96 -0.63 8.02
C ARG A 28 -19.74 -1.24 6.64
N TRP A 29 -20.77 -1.18 5.81
CA TRP A 29 -20.72 -1.51 4.38
C TRP A 29 -20.23 -0.32 3.53
N PRO A 30 -19.73 -0.54 2.31
CA PRO A 30 -19.48 0.54 1.37
C PRO A 30 -20.80 1.18 0.90
N ASP A 31 -20.77 2.48 0.64
CA ASP A 31 -21.89 3.23 0.05
C ASP A 31 -21.98 2.95 -1.46
N ASN A 32 -20.82 2.79 -2.13
CA ASN A 32 -20.75 2.39 -3.52
C ASN A 32 -19.67 1.33 -3.76
N PHE A 33 -20.11 0.15 -4.18
CA PHE A 33 -19.24 -1.00 -4.39
C PHE A 33 -18.11 -0.74 -5.40
N PHE A 34 -18.41 -0.10 -6.53
CA PHE A 34 -17.38 0.18 -7.52
C PHE A 34 -16.38 1.23 -7.00
N ALA A 35 -16.89 2.31 -6.42
CA ALA A 35 -16.08 3.43 -5.97
C ALA A 35 -15.13 3.05 -4.82
N GLU A 36 -15.57 2.17 -3.92
CA GLU A 36 -14.85 1.77 -2.72
C GLU A 36 -14.21 0.40 -2.85
N THR A 37 -14.96 -0.64 -3.20
CA THR A 37 -14.43 -2.02 -3.27
C THR A 37 -13.60 -2.24 -4.53
N GLU A 38 -14.10 -1.88 -5.71
CA GLU A 38 -13.39 -2.23 -6.95
C GLU A 38 -12.19 -1.32 -7.23
N GLN A 39 -12.21 -0.09 -6.73
CA GLN A 39 -11.09 0.84 -6.91
C GLN A 39 -10.07 0.84 -5.77
N VAL A 40 -10.29 0.07 -4.69
CA VAL A 40 -9.29 -0.03 -3.62
C VAL A 40 -7.97 -0.60 -4.16
N ALA A 41 -6.85 -0.02 -3.76
CA ALA A 41 -5.52 -0.42 -4.18
C ALA A 41 -4.64 -0.74 -2.97
N TYR A 42 -4.65 -2.00 -2.56
CA TYR A 42 -3.70 -2.49 -1.56
C TYR A 42 -2.32 -2.67 -2.18
N CYS A 43 -1.26 -2.48 -1.38
CA CYS A 43 0.11 -2.73 -1.79
C CYS A 43 0.95 -3.10 -0.55
N PRO A 44 1.70 -4.22 -0.56
CA PRO A 44 2.56 -4.60 0.55
C PRO A 44 3.73 -3.63 0.75
N ALA A 45 4.08 -2.83 -0.28
CA ALA A 45 5.09 -1.79 -0.17
C ALA A 45 4.60 -0.56 0.63
N ASN A 46 3.30 -0.45 0.92
CA ASN A 46 2.74 0.64 1.74
C ASN A 46 2.97 0.37 3.24
N ILE A 47 4.22 0.51 3.68
CA ILE A 47 4.63 0.36 5.09
C ILE A 47 4.72 1.70 5.81
N VAL A 48 4.77 1.63 7.15
CA VAL A 48 4.96 2.78 8.04
C VAL A 48 6.29 2.65 8.80
N PRO A 49 6.89 3.75 9.28
CA PRO A 49 8.11 3.68 10.09
C PRO A 49 7.95 2.72 11.28
N GLY A 50 8.94 1.84 11.48
CA GLY A 50 8.91 0.78 12.49
C GLY A 50 8.61 -0.62 11.93
N ILE A 51 8.31 -0.74 10.64
CA ILE A 51 8.13 -2.00 9.91
C ILE A 51 9.14 -2.04 8.76
N ASP A 52 9.68 -3.22 8.45
CA ASP A 52 10.60 -3.44 7.33
C ASP A 52 10.38 -4.82 6.70
N PHE A 53 11.01 -5.08 5.55
CA PHE A 53 10.89 -6.31 4.78
C PHE A 53 11.96 -7.34 5.13
N SER A 54 11.64 -8.62 4.93
CA SER A 54 12.60 -9.71 4.94
C SER A 54 13.03 -10.07 3.51
N ASN A 55 14.05 -10.95 3.40
CA ASN A 55 14.54 -11.46 2.12
C ASN A 55 13.73 -12.66 1.59
N ASP A 56 12.46 -12.80 1.97
CA ASP A 56 11.56 -13.79 1.36
C ASP A 56 11.44 -13.51 -0.15
N PRO A 57 11.88 -14.42 -1.04
CA PRO A 57 11.91 -14.18 -2.47
C PRO A 57 10.51 -13.94 -3.06
N LEU A 58 9.46 -14.51 -2.46
CA LEU A 58 8.08 -14.27 -2.90
C LEU A 58 7.63 -12.85 -2.50
N LEU A 59 7.98 -12.39 -1.30
CA LEU A 59 7.68 -11.03 -0.87
C LEU A 59 8.36 -10.00 -1.77
N GLN A 60 9.64 -10.21 -2.09
CA GLN A 60 10.41 -9.28 -2.93
C GLN A 60 9.76 -9.05 -4.30
N GLY A 61 9.23 -10.11 -4.94
CA GLY A 61 8.48 -9.96 -6.19
C GLY A 61 7.16 -9.19 -6.04
N ARG A 62 6.48 -9.34 -4.90
CA ARG A 62 5.21 -8.64 -4.61
C ARG A 62 5.40 -7.14 -4.42
N LEU A 63 6.56 -6.69 -3.91
CA LEU A 63 6.83 -5.24 -3.75
C LEU A 63 6.79 -4.49 -5.08
N PHE A 64 7.20 -5.14 -6.16
CA PHE A 64 7.11 -4.59 -7.51
C PHE A 64 5.67 -4.66 -8.07
N SER A 65 5.07 -5.86 -8.03
CA SER A 65 3.84 -6.17 -8.77
C SER A 65 2.64 -5.28 -8.40
N TYR A 66 2.45 -4.97 -7.13
CA TYR A 66 1.25 -4.28 -6.67
C TYR A 66 1.23 -2.79 -7.02
N LEU A 67 2.38 -2.17 -7.26
CA LEU A 67 2.45 -0.80 -7.76
C LEU A 67 2.19 -0.77 -9.28
N ASP A 68 2.86 -1.67 -10.01
CA ASP A 68 2.80 -1.74 -11.47
C ASP A 68 1.37 -2.04 -11.98
N THR A 69 0.70 -3.02 -11.38
CA THR A 69 -0.64 -3.44 -11.83
C THR A 69 -1.70 -2.32 -11.76
N GLN A 70 -1.50 -1.30 -10.91
CA GLN A 70 -2.46 -0.19 -10.79
C GLN A 70 -2.45 0.73 -12.00
N LEU A 71 -1.34 0.79 -12.73
CA LEU A 71 -1.20 1.66 -13.89
C LEU A 71 -2.23 1.31 -14.97
N SER A 72 -2.46 0.01 -15.21
CA SER A 72 -3.49 -0.45 -16.14
C SER A 72 -4.86 -0.53 -15.48
N ARG A 73 -4.96 -1.08 -14.27
CA ARG A 73 -6.24 -1.31 -13.58
C ARG A 73 -7.00 -0.02 -13.24
N LEU A 74 -6.28 1.01 -12.80
CA LEU A 74 -6.85 2.30 -12.39
C LEU A 74 -6.48 3.43 -13.36
N GLY A 75 -5.93 3.08 -14.53
CA GLY A 75 -5.77 3.98 -15.66
C GLY A 75 -4.71 5.07 -15.51
N GLY A 76 -3.81 4.98 -14.54
CA GLY A 76 -2.70 5.94 -14.42
C GLY A 76 -1.99 5.95 -13.08
N PRO A 77 -0.99 6.85 -12.91
CA PRO A 77 -0.16 6.94 -11.71
C PRO A 77 -0.86 7.62 -10.51
N ASN A 78 -1.96 8.35 -10.75
CA ASN A 78 -2.67 9.12 -9.74
C ASN A 78 -3.74 8.32 -8.99
N PHE A 79 -3.67 6.98 -8.99
CA PHE A 79 -4.64 6.12 -8.31
C PHE A 79 -4.72 6.34 -6.78
N HIS A 80 -3.65 6.88 -6.17
CA HIS A 80 -3.61 7.27 -4.77
C HIS A 80 -4.53 8.46 -4.44
N GLN A 81 -5.03 9.17 -5.45
CA GLN A 81 -5.95 10.30 -5.27
C GLN A 81 -7.43 9.87 -5.25
N ILE A 82 -7.73 8.62 -5.63
CA ILE A 82 -9.08 8.06 -5.51
C ILE A 82 -9.49 8.09 -4.02
N PRO A 83 -10.70 8.55 -3.66
CA PRO A 83 -11.06 8.79 -2.25
C PRO A 83 -10.84 7.63 -1.27
N VAL A 84 -11.02 6.38 -1.72
CA VAL A 84 -10.80 5.18 -0.88
C VAL A 84 -9.32 4.89 -0.62
N ASN A 85 -8.43 5.32 -1.53
CA ASN A 85 -6.98 5.13 -1.44
C ASN A 85 -6.24 6.33 -0.83
N ALA A 86 -6.92 7.47 -0.71
CA ALA A 86 -6.31 8.70 -0.24
C ALA A 86 -5.88 8.60 1.23
N PRO A 87 -4.63 8.97 1.56
CA PRO A 87 -4.17 8.97 2.95
C PRO A 87 -4.99 9.96 3.78
N LYS A 88 -5.19 9.61 5.06
CA LYS A 88 -5.85 10.51 6.03
C LYS A 88 -4.87 11.48 6.71
N CYS A 89 -3.57 11.25 6.54
CA CYS A 89 -2.52 12.15 7.01
C CYS A 89 -2.05 13.11 5.90
N PRO A 90 -1.43 14.25 6.25
CA PRO A 90 -0.79 15.11 5.26
C PRO A 90 0.31 14.35 4.51
N PHE A 91 0.38 14.56 3.20
CA PHE A 91 1.49 14.08 2.36
C PHE A 91 1.97 15.23 1.47
N ALA A 92 3.26 15.30 1.22
CA ALA A 92 3.87 16.31 0.35
C ALA A 92 5.05 15.68 -0.39
N ASN A 93 5.07 15.83 -1.71
CA ASN A 93 6.15 15.40 -2.56
C ASN A 93 6.22 16.28 -3.82
N ASN A 94 7.23 16.02 -4.63
CA ASN A 94 7.51 16.77 -5.85
C ASN A 94 6.94 16.12 -7.12
N GLN A 95 6.12 15.06 -7.00
CA GLN A 95 5.47 14.44 -8.16
C GLN A 95 4.40 15.38 -8.73
N ARG A 96 4.31 15.46 -10.06
CA ARG A 96 3.40 16.35 -10.78
C ARG A 96 2.76 15.61 -11.95
N ASP A 97 1.72 16.21 -12.51
CA ASP A 97 1.03 15.78 -13.72
C ASP A 97 0.44 14.36 -13.62
N GLY A 98 0.46 13.60 -14.71
CA GLY A 98 -0.14 12.27 -14.82
C GLY A 98 -1.63 12.30 -15.17
N HIS A 99 -2.12 11.19 -15.73
CA HIS A 99 -3.53 11.04 -16.08
C HIS A 99 -4.42 11.19 -14.83
N MET A 100 -5.54 11.91 -14.96
CA MET A 100 -6.51 12.20 -13.88
C MET A 100 -5.88 12.84 -12.62
N GLN A 101 -4.94 13.75 -12.79
CA GLN A 101 -4.44 14.60 -11.70
C GLN A 101 -5.58 15.44 -11.12
N MET A 102 -5.96 15.20 -9.86
CA MET A 102 -7.02 15.93 -9.14
C MET A 102 -6.44 17.00 -8.22
N GLY A 103 -5.20 16.85 -7.76
CA GLY A 103 -4.50 17.86 -6.97
C GLY A 103 -4.12 19.07 -7.82
N VAL A 104 -4.08 20.25 -7.21
CA VAL A 104 -3.52 21.47 -7.80
C VAL A 104 -2.29 21.89 -6.99
N PRO A 105 -1.09 21.34 -7.27
CA PRO A 105 0.13 21.67 -6.54
C PRO A 105 0.47 23.15 -6.69
N LYS A 106 0.72 23.82 -5.57
CA LYS A 106 1.17 25.21 -5.52
C LYS A 106 2.68 25.25 -5.26
N GLY A 107 3.39 26.17 -5.91
CA GLY A 107 4.84 26.33 -5.75
C GLY A 107 5.53 26.65 -7.07
N ARG A 108 6.70 27.28 -7.01
CA ARG A 108 7.48 27.67 -8.19
C ARG A 108 8.30 26.51 -8.78
N VAL A 109 8.62 25.52 -7.95
CA VAL A 109 9.60 24.46 -8.21
C VAL A 109 9.02 23.10 -7.82
N ALA A 110 9.52 22.05 -8.47
CA ALA A 110 9.11 20.64 -8.25
C ALA A 110 10.34 19.72 -8.21
N TYR A 111 11.46 20.21 -7.68
CA TYR A 111 12.72 19.47 -7.52
C TYR A 111 13.38 19.88 -6.20
N GLU A 112 14.34 19.09 -5.72
CA GLU A 112 15.10 19.33 -4.49
C GLU A 112 16.59 19.04 -4.78
N PRO A 113 17.56 19.86 -4.32
CA PRO A 113 17.38 21.10 -3.55
C PRO A 113 17.05 22.30 -4.45
N SER A 114 16.17 23.20 -3.99
CA SER A 114 15.68 24.38 -4.75
C SER A 114 15.59 25.65 -3.92
#